data_AF-A0A6N2D123-F1
#
_entry.id   AF-A0A6N2D123-F1
#
_cell.length_a   1.000
_cell.length_b   1.000
_cell.length_c   1.000
_cell.angle_alpha   90.00
_cell.angle_beta   90.00
_cell.angle_gamma   90.00
#
_symmetry.space_group_name_H-M   'P 1'
#
loop_
_entity.id
_entity.type
_entity.pdbx_description
1 polymer ?
#
loop_
_entity_poly.entity_id
_entity_poly.type
_entity_poly.pdbx_seq_one_letter_code
_entity_poly.pdbx_strand_id
1 'polypeptide(L)'
;MGILVTPHRQGAALRMGVLAALVLLLVACDYSLDPPPFESDGSGDDVSGSSSGPSGGPSGGLPSATVDDVSDGDVSDVSGSGTSGSEPDVSGSGVPEAVNACGGLAPSLSYEGGSGELLSPCGCGGVLVCNGTDALQCMGEEALNACGGCGALSGVPGESCGDCGGSWSCGDQGDVVCVGASRANGCGGCGALPGAPGRLCDGAESEAAWVCGG
;
A
#
# COMPACT_ATOMS: atom_id res chain seq x y z
N MET A 1 -27.60 66.79 -12.50
CA MET A 1 -27.19 66.63 -11.09
C MET A 1 -27.81 65.33 -10.60
N GLY A 2 -27.12 64.27 -10.21
CA GLY A 2 -25.70 64.00 -10.04
C GLY A 2 -25.36 62.54 -10.40
N ILE A 3 -24.09 62.28 -10.67
CA ILE A 3 -23.54 60.99 -11.09
C ILE A 3 -23.06 60.26 -9.83
N LEU A 4 -23.62 59.08 -9.56
CA LEU A 4 -23.13 58.18 -8.51
C LEU A 4 -21.86 57.49 -9.02
N VAL A 5 -20.73 57.75 -8.35
CA VAL A 5 -19.47 57.04 -8.56
C VAL A 5 -19.31 56.04 -7.43
N THR A 6 -19.28 54.74 -7.75
CA THR A 6 -18.94 53.67 -6.82
C THR A 6 -17.42 53.49 -6.74
N PRO A 7 -16.83 53.30 -5.53
CA PRO A 7 -15.39 53.12 -5.39
C PRO A 7 -14.95 51.72 -5.84
N HIS A 8 -13.95 51.71 -6.71
CA HIS A 8 -13.26 50.54 -7.23
C HIS A 8 -12.43 49.89 -6.12
N ARG A 9 -12.80 48.69 -5.66
CA ARG A 9 -11.94 47.84 -4.82
C ARG A 9 -10.78 47.31 -5.69
N GLN A 10 -9.63 47.96 -5.64
CA GLN A 10 -8.36 47.41 -6.11
C GLN A 10 -7.55 46.98 -4.87
N GLY A 11 -7.35 45.67 -4.69
CA GLY A 11 -6.51 45.19 -3.59
C GLY A 11 -6.75 43.74 -3.20
N ALA A 12 -6.58 42.79 -4.13
CA ALA A 12 -6.46 41.36 -3.79
C ALA A 12 -5.83 40.50 -4.90
N ALA A 13 -5.84 40.94 -6.15
CA ALA A 13 -5.42 40.07 -7.27
C ALA A 13 -3.90 39.94 -7.48
N LEU A 14 -3.07 40.83 -6.91
CA LEU A 14 -1.64 40.84 -7.24
C LEU A 14 -0.77 39.85 -6.45
N ARG A 15 -1.28 39.21 -5.38
CA ARG A 15 -0.48 38.26 -4.57
C ARG A 15 -0.60 36.79 -4.99
N MET A 16 -1.66 36.39 -5.72
CA MET A 16 -1.76 35.02 -6.25
C MET A 16 -0.89 34.78 -7.49
N GLY A 17 -0.68 35.79 -8.34
CA GLY A 17 0.09 35.63 -9.57
C GLY A 17 1.58 35.29 -9.33
N VAL A 18 2.17 35.80 -8.25
CA VAL A 18 3.60 35.58 -7.93
C VAL A 18 3.84 34.17 -7.38
N LEU A 19 2.90 33.62 -6.59
CA LEU A 19 2.98 32.25 -6.09
C LEU A 19 2.78 31.20 -7.20
N ALA A 20 1.83 31.44 -8.12
CA ALA A 20 1.62 30.54 -9.26
C ALA A 20 2.82 30.51 -10.22
N ALA A 21 3.47 31.66 -10.46
CA ALA A 21 4.67 31.73 -11.29
C ALA A 21 5.90 31.05 -10.63
N LEU A 22 6.04 31.12 -9.30
CA LEU A 22 7.13 30.47 -8.58
C LEU A 22 6.98 28.93 -8.56
N VAL A 23 5.75 28.43 -8.43
CA VAL A 23 5.47 26.98 -8.48
C VAL A 23 5.70 26.42 -9.88
N LEU A 24 5.37 27.15 -10.94
CA LEU A 24 5.64 26.72 -12.32
C LEU A 24 7.15 26.69 -12.66
N LEU A 25 7.96 27.56 -12.05
CA LEU A 25 9.41 27.59 -12.25
C LEU A 25 10.13 26.42 -11.55
N LEU A 26 9.59 25.92 -10.42
CA LEU A 26 10.18 24.77 -9.72
C LEU A 26 9.88 23.44 -10.43
N VAL A 27 8.74 23.32 -11.12
CA VAL A 27 8.39 22.10 -11.88
C VAL A 27 9.23 21.96 -13.17
N ALA A 28 9.73 23.07 -13.73
CA ALA A 28 10.52 23.03 -14.96
C ALA A 28 12.01 22.65 -14.75
N CYS A 29 12.53 22.67 -13.52
CA CYS A 29 13.93 22.33 -13.25
C CYS A 29 14.19 20.85 -12.92
N ASP A 30 13.15 20.05 -12.67
CA ASP A 30 13.32 18.63 -12.31
C ASP A 30 13.32 17.68 -13.54
N TYR A 31 12.95 18.18 -14.73
CA TYR A 31 12.74 17.36 -15.93
C TYR A 31 13.96 17.15 -16.83
N SER A 32 15.18 17.46 -16.38
CA SER A 32 16.39 17.33 -17.20
C SER A 32 17.54 16.60 -16.52
N LEU A 33 17.25 15.41 -15.98
CA LEU A 33 18.24 14.37 -15.72
C LEU A 33 17.82 13.10 -16.46
N ASP A 34 18.03 13.10 -17.78
CA ASP A 34 18.15 11.87 -18.56
C ASP A 34 19.31 11.05 -17.95
N PRO A 35 19.07 9.88 -17.32
CA PRO A 35 20.17 8.98 -17.02
C PRO A 35 20.74 8.43 -18.33
N PRO A 36 22.07 8.30 -18.46
CA PRO A 36 22.65 7.72 -19.67
C PRO A 36 22.15 6.28 -19.86
N PRO A 37 22.08 5.79 -21.11
CA PRO A 37 21.76 4.40 -21.37
C PRO A 37 22.86 3.53 -20.77
N PHE A 38 22.53 2.75 -19.76
CA PHE A 38 23.40 1.66 -19.30
C PHE A 38 23.43 0.62 -20.41
N GLU A 39 24.57 0.55 -21.10
CA GLU A 39 24.92 -0.60 -21.92
C GLU A 39 24.87 -1.84 -21.03
N SER A 40 23.84 -2.65 -21.25
CA SER A 40 23.70 -3.96 -20.60
C SER A 40 24.62 -4.91 -21.33
N ASP A 41 25.87 -4.97 -20.91
CA ASP A 41 26.82 -5.99 -21.34
C ASP A 41 26.25 -7.36 -20.96
N GLY A 42 25.81 -8.09 -21.98
CA GLY A 42 25.41 -9.47 -21.86
C GLY A 42 26.57 -10.31 -21.35
N SER A 43 26.43 -10.85 -20.15
CA SER A 43 27.11 -12.07 -19.72
C SER A 43 26.03 -13.11 -19.52
N GLY A 44 25.83 -13.90 -20.56
CA GLY A 44 25.07 -15.14 -20.48
C GLY A 44 25.90 -16.14 -19.68
N ASP A 45 25.41 -16.49 -18.50
CA ASP A 45 25.82 -17.70 -17.81
C ASP A 45 24.64 -18.67 -17.84
N ASP A 46 24.73 -19.63 -18.77
CA ASP A 46 23.90 -20.81 -18.84
C ASP A 46 24.10 -21.67 -17.57
N VAL A 47 23.33 -21.40 -16.52
CA VAL A 47 23.22 -22.34 -15.40
C VAL A 47 22.11 -23.35 -15.73
N SER A 48 22.52 -24.42 -16.40
CA SER A 48 21.77 -25.67 -16.48
C SER A 48 21.65 -26.29 -15.07
N GLY A 49 20.69 -25.81 -14.29
CA GLY A 49 20.33 -26.35 -12.99
C GLY A 49 19.24 -27.42 -13.12
N SER A 50 19.64 -28.65 -13.39
CA SER A 50 18.78 -29.83 -13.24
C SER A 50 18.41 -30.00 -11.77
N SER A 51 17.19 -29.63 -11.36
CA SER A 51 16.66 -29.99 -10.04
C SER A 51 15.66 -31.14 -10.16
N SER A 52 16.23 -32.34 -10.26
CA SER A 52 15.58 -33.56 -9.80
C SER A 52 15.68 -33.59 -8.27
N GLY A 53 14.56 -33.62 -7.55
CA GLY A 53 14.59 -33.77 -6.09
C GLY A 53 13.20 -33.99 -5.46
N PRO A 54 13.10 -34.75 -4.36
CA PRO A 54 12.14 -35.84 -4.27
C PRO A 54 10.89 -35.55 -3.42
N SER A 55 9.84 -36.28 -3.75
CA SER A 55 8.74 -36.67 -2.85
C SER A 55 9.25 -37.53 -1.69
N GLY A 56 9.05 -37.10 -0.43
CA GLY A 56 9.28 -37.99 0.72
C GLY A 56 9.28 -37.36 2.13
N GLY A 57 8.09 -37.21 2.73
CA GLY A 57 7.79 -37.41 4.17
C GLY A 57 8.32 -36.41 5.22
N PRO A 58 8.08 -36.63 6.55
CA PRO A 58 7.08 -37.49 7.19
C PRO A 58 6.25 -36.78 8.29
N SER A 59 5.27 -37.54 8.77
CA SER A 59 4.39 -37.33 9.92
C SER A 59 5.13 -37.14 11.25
N GLY A 60 4.51 -36.33 12.12
CA GLY A 60 4.40 -36.45 13.58
C GLY A 60 5.52 -37.11 14.39
N GLY A 61 6.09 -36.35 15.32
CA GLY A 61 6.90 -36.86 16.42
C GLY A 61 7.11 -35.80 17.49
N LEU A 62 6.32 -35.89 18.57
CA LEU A 62 6.51 -35.15 19.81
C LEU A 62 7.87 -35.51 20.43
N PRO A 63 8.63 -34.57 21.01
CA PRO A 63 9.66 -34.94 21.97
C PRO A 63 9.03 -35.23 23.34
N SER A 64 9.07 -36.51 23.73
CA SER A 64 9.07 -36.94 25.13
C SER A 64 10.31 -36.36 25.80
N ALA A 65 10.13 -35.40 26.70
CA ALA A 65 11.16 -35.04 27.68
C ALA A 65 11.10 -36.06 28.82
N THR A 66 12.17 -36.83 28.95
CA THR A 66 12.43 -37.74 30.06
C THR A 66 12.70 -36.95 31.34
N VAL A 67 12.14 -37.47 32.43
CA VAL A 67 12.41 -37.12 33.82
C VAL A 67 13.87 -37.38 34.14
N ASP A 68 14.57 -36.36 34.66
CA ASP A 68 15.83 -36.55 35.37
C ASP A 68 15.59 -36.24 36.85
N ASP A 69 15.51 -37.32 37.62
CA ASP A 69 15.70 -37.39 39.06
C ASP A 69 17.07 -36.79 39.42
N VAL A 70 17.09 -35.72 40.22
CA VAL A 70 18.28 -35.37 41.00
C VAL A 70 17.93 -35.41 42.47
N SER A 71 18.49 -36.45 43.06
CA SER A 71 18.54 -36.88 44.44
C SER A 71 18.77 -35.79 45.49
N ASP A 72 18.17 -36.09 46.64
CA ASP A 72 18.38 -35.54 47.98
C ASP A 72 19.84 -35.18 48.30
N GLY A 73 20.01 -33.98 48.86
CA GLY A 73 21.27 -33.46 49.37
C GLY A 73 21.05 -32.49 50.53
N ASP A 74 20.92 -33.09 51.72
CA ASP A 74 21.25 -32.60 53.07
C ASP A 74 21.12 -31.11 53.44
N VAL A 75 20.24 -30.91 54.40
CA VAL A 75 20.18 -29.81 55.36
C VAL A 75 21.49 -29.62 56.13
N SER A 76 21.92 -28.37 56.29
CA SER A 76 22.80 -27.95 57.38
C SER A 76 22.39 -26.58 57.88
N ASP A 77 22.08 -26.55 59.17
CA ASP A 77 21.56 -25.44 59.94
C ASP A 77 22.44 -24.18 59.88
N VAL A 78 21.82 -23.03 59.57
CA VAL A 78 22.34 -21.71 59.96
C VAL A 78 21.32 -21.05 60.87
N SER A 79 21.59 -21.17 62.17
CA SER A 79 20.97 -20.34 63.21
C SER A 79 21.70 -19.00 63.25
N GLY A 80 21.09 -17.98 62.64
CA GLY A 80 21.51 -16.59 62.73
C GLY A 80 20.37 -15.73 63.25
N SER A 81 20.26 -15.61 64.57
CA SER A 81 19.34 -14.68 65.24
C SER A 81 19.84 -13.24 65.05
N GLY A 82 19.12 -12.43 64.25
CA GLY A 82 19.51 -11.06 63.97
C GLY A 82 18.32 -10.16 63.63
N THR A 83 17.78 -9.52 64.65
CA THR A 83 17.15 -8.19 64.64
C THR A 83 16.01 -7.92 63.65
N SER A 84 14.80 -8.08 64.18
CA SER A 84 13.59 -7.29 63.96
C SER A 84 13.82 -5.87 63.40
N GLY A 85 13.64 -5.79 62.09
CA GLY A 85 13.30 -4.58 61.34
C GLY A 85 12.55 -5.06 60.12
N SER A 86 11.31 -5.52 60.30
CA SER A 86 10.49 -6.10 59.22
C SER A 86 10.06 -5.01 58.25
N GLU A 87 10.98 -4.58 57.38
CA GLU A 87 10.61 -4.19 56.03
C GLU A 87 9.82 -5.37 55.44
N PRO A 88 8.64 -5.14 54.83
CA PRO A 88 7.88 -6.24 54.27
C PRO A 88 8.74 -6.90 53.19
N ASP A 89 9.19 -8.12 53.48
CA ASP A 89 9.87 -9.00 52.54
C ASP A 89 8.94 -9.24 51.35
N VAL A 90 9.03 -8.39 50.33
CA VAL A 90 8.57 -8.71 48.98
C VAL A 90 9.62 -9.65 48.35
N SER A 91 9.89 -10.76 49.03
CA SER A 91 10.58 -11.93 48.47
C SER A 91 9.60 -12.83 47.73
N GLY A 92 8.61 -12.19 47.08
CA GLY A 92 7.86 -12.81 46.01
C GLY A 92 8.76 -12.84 44.79
N SER A 93 9.56 -13.89 44.64
CA SER A 93 10.24 -14.28 43.40
C SER A 93 9.27 -14.61 42.25
N GLY A 94 8.04 -14.11 42.31
CA GLY A 94 7.20 -13.92 41.14
C GLY A 94 7.84 -12.84 40.30
N VAL A 95 8.78 -13.25 39.45
CA VAL A 95 9.04 -12.51 38.21
C VAL A 95 7.67 -12.08 37.68
N PRO A 96 7.39 -10.78 37.54
CA PRO A 96 6.12 -10.35 36.98
C PRO A 96 6.00 -11.11 35.68
N GLU A 97 4.93 -11.90 35.56
CA GLU A 97 4.59 -12.60 34.33
C GLU A 97 4.81 -11.60 33.20
N ALA A 98 5.58 -11.99 32.18
CA ALA A 98 5.99 -11.06 31.15
C ALA A 98 4.74 -10.43 30.54
N VAL A 99 4.46 -9.18 30.92
CA VAL A 99 3.31 -8.44 30.41
C VAL A 99 3.59 -8.06 28.97
N ASN A 100 2.61 -8.23 28.10
CA ASN A 100 2.71 -7.76 26.72
C ASN A 100 2.63 -6.23 26.65
N ALA A 101 2.81 -5.68 25.45
CA ALA A 101 2.82 -4.22 25.24
C ALA A 101 1.48 -3.53 25.57
N CYS A 102 0.37 -4.28 25.66
CA CYS A 102 -0.93 -3.78 26.08
C CYS A 102 -1.24 -4.06 27.56
N GLY A 103 -0.28 -4.59 28.32
CA GLY A 103 -0.38 -4.85 29.75
C GLY A 103 -1.08 -6.15 30.13
N GLY A 104 -1.37 -7.02 29.15
CA GLY A 104 -1.95 -8.35 29.38
C GLY A 104 -0.91 -9.44 29.59
N LEU A 105 -1.39 -10.62 29.99
CA LEU A 105 -0.57 -11.80 30.28
C LEU A 105 -0.40 -12.71 29.07
N ALA A 106 -1.12 -12.46 27.97
CA ALA A 106 -0.94 -13.25 26.76
C ALA A 106 0.46 -13.00 26.19
N PRO A 107 1.15 -14.07 25.71
CA PRO A 107 2.51 -13.96 25.20
C PRO A 107 2.58 -13.19 23.87
N SER A 108 1.46 -13.06 23.15
CA SER A 108 1.35 -12.30 21.91
C SER A 108 0.03 -11.54 21.85
N LEU A 109 0.02 -10.42 21.13
CA LEU A 109 -1.18 -9.63 20.90
C LEU A 109 -1.97 -10.21 19.73
N SER A 110 -3.30 -10.29 19.85
CA SER A 110 -4.15 -10.83 18.79
C SER A 110 -4.74 -9.74 17.89
N TYR A 111 -4.71 -9.94 16.57
CA TYR A 111 -5.38 -9.12 15.56
C TYR A 111 -5.97 -10.01 14.46
N GLU A 112 -7.26 -9.87 14.16
CA GLU A 112 -7.99 -10.65 13.13
C GLU A 112 -7.74 -12.17 13.17
N GLY A 113 -7.60 -12.73 14.37
CA GLY A 113 -7.35 -14.17 14.57
C GLY A 113 -5.88 -14.60 14.42
N GLY A 114 -4.97 -13.68 14.14
CA GLY A 114 -3.52 -13.89 14.13
C GLY A 114 -2.79 -13.11 15.23
N SER A 115 -1.45 -13.15 15.20
CA SER A 115 -0.59 -12.29 16.03
C SER A 115 -0.31 -10.97 15.34
N GLY A 116 -0.47 -9.86 16.06
CA GLY A 116 -0.13 -8.51 15.57
C GLY A 116 0.93 -7.84 16.44
N GLU A 117 1.51 -6.77 15.92
CA GLU A 117 2.49 -5.93 16.60
C GLU A 117 1.93 -4.52 16.79
N LEU A 118 2.22 -3.91 17.93
CA LEU A 118 1.74 -2.56 18.24
C LEU A 118 2.36 -1.55 17.25
N LEU A 119 1.54 -0.59 16.80
CA LEU A 119 1.90 0.43 15.82
C LEU A 119 2.22 -0.09 14.40
N SER A 120 2.06 -1.39 14.14
CA SER A 120 2.16 -1.91 12.78
C SER A 120 1.03 -1.40 11.89
N PRO A 121 1.26 -1.19 10.59
CA PRO A 121 0.25 -0.69 9.67
C PRO A 121 -0.89 -1.68 9.50
N CYS A 122 -2.11 -1.17 9.35
CA CYS A 122 -3.32 -1.95 9.13
C CYS A 122 -4.32 -1.17 8.28
N GLY A 123 -5.22 -1.89 7.59
CA GLY A 123 -6.27 -1.28 6.76
C GLY A 123 -5.73 -0.25 5.76
N CYS A 124 -6.54 0.79 5.50
CA CYS A 124 -6.16 1.91 4.65
C CYS A 124 -5.52 3.03 5.47
N GLY A 125 -4.21 2.90 5.74
CA GLY A 125 -3.41 3.93 6.41
C GLY A 125 -3.56 3.97 7.93
N GLY A 126 -4.22 2.98 8.53
CA GLY A 126 -4.35 2.85 9.98
C GLY A 126 -3.12 2.23 10.64
N VAL A 127 -3.12 2.23 11.96
CA VAL A 127 -2.12 1.56 12.80
C VAL A 127 -2.78 0.71 13.88
N LEU A 128 -2.14 -0.40 14.23
CA LEU A 128 -2.61 -1.27 15.30
C LEU A 128 -2.39 -0.63 16.66
N VAL A 129 -3.48 -0.49 17.41
CA VAL A 129 -3.49 0.02 18.79
C VAL A 129 -4.13 -0.98 19.73
N CYS A 130 -3.82 -0.89 21.02
CA CYS A 130 -4.40 -1.77 22.02
C CYS A 130 -5.94 -1.66 22.05
N ASN A 131 -6.59 -2.82 22.02
CA ASN A 131 -8.01 -3.02 22.24
C ASN A 131 -8.19 -3.93 23.46
N GLY A 132 -8.01 -3.36 24.64
CA GLY A 132 -7.86 -4.14 25.88
C GLY A 132 -6.43 -4.60 26.10
N THR A 133 -6.26 -5.66 26.89
CA THR A 133 -4.95 -6.12 27.40
C THR A 133 -4.24 -7.09 26.47
N ASP A 134 -4.96 -7.82 25.62
CA ASP A 134 -4.40 -8.94 24.84
C ASP A 134 -4.83 -8.92 23.36
N ALA A 135 -5.52 -7.85 22.93
CA ALA A 135 -5.99 -7.69 21.56
C ALA A 135 -5.61 -6.32 20.98
N LEU A 136 -5.51 -6.27 19.66
CA LEU A 136 -5.27 -5.08 18.87
C LEU A 136 -6.53 -4.75 18.06
N GLN A 137 -6.70 -3.47 17.75
CA GLN A 137 -7.64 -3.00 16.75
C GLN A 137 -6.93 -2.04 15.80
N CYS A 138 -7.40 -1.98 14.56
CA CYS A 138 -6.92 -0.96 13.63
C CYS A 138 -7.55 0.39 13.98
N MET A 139 -6.74 1.44 14.08
CA MET A 139 -7.20 2.79 14.34
C MET A 139 -6.67 3.75 13.28
N GLY A 140 -7.53 4.68 12.86
CA GLY A 140 -7.17 5.70 11.86
C GLY A 140 -7.22 5.21 10.42
N GLU A 141 -7.85 4.06 10.15
CA GLU A 141 -8.07 3.59 8.79
C GLU A 141 -9.11 4.47 8.06
N GLU A 142 -8.86 4.71 6.78
CA GLU A 142 -9.83 5.33 5.88
C GLU A 142 -10.89 4.31 5.44
N ALA A 143 -12.10 4.80 5.14
CA ALA A 143 -13.13 3.95 4.57
C ALA A 143 -12.69 3.42 3.19
N LEU A 144 -12.91 2.12 2.97
CA LEU A 144 -12.69 1.51 1.65
C LEU A 144 -13.51 2.22 0.58
N ASN A 145 -12.94 2.33 -0.61
CA ASN A 145 -13.66 2.85 -1.77
C ASN A 145 -14.66 1.81 -2.34
N ALA A 146 -15.42 2.19 -3.36
CA ALA A 146 -16.45 1.32 -3.94
C ALA A 146 -15.91 0.00 -4.54
N CYS A 147 -14.60 -0.08 -4.80
CA CYS A 147 -13.92 -1.26 -5.29
C CYS A 147 -13.16 -2.02 -4.19
N GLY A 148 -13.31 -1.63 -2.92
CA GLY A 148 -12.64 -2.27 -1.79
C GLY A 148 -11.16 -1.87 -1.62
N GLY A 149 -10.67 -0.91 -2.41
CA GLY A 149 -9.31 -0.39 -2.29
C GLY A 149 -9.21 0.82 -1.36
N CYS A 150 -7.99 1.29 -1.15
CA CYS A 150 -7.68 2.49 -0.40
C CYS A 150 -7.68 3.74 -1.29
N GLY A 151 -8.16 4.86 -0.76
CA GLY A 151 -8.14 6.15 -1.45
C GLY A 151 -9.26 6.35 -2.47
N ALA A 152 -9.31 7.57 -3.02
CA ALA A 152 -10.35 7.97 -3.96
C ALA A 152 -10.16 7.30 -5.34
N LEU A 153 -11.28 6.89 -5.96
CA LEU A 153 -11.29 6.36 -7.32
C LEU A 153 -11.23 7.49 -8.35
N SER A 154 -10.58 7.24 -9.49
CA SER A 154 -10.52 8.18 -10.62
C SER A 154 -11.85 8.29 -11.39
N GLY A 155 -12.78 7.36 -11.15
CA GLY A 155 -14.13 7.34 -11.71
C GLY A 155 -15.06 6.46 -10.87
N VAL A 156 -16.37 6.57 -11.09
CA VAL A 156 -17.36 5.76 -10.38
C VAL A 156 -17.60 4.46 -11.14
N PRO A 157 -17.49 3.27 -10.49
CA PRO A 157 -17.80 2.00 -11.13
C PRO A 157 -19.18 2.00 -11.81
N GLY A 158 -19.22 1.56 -13.07
CA GLY A 158 -20.42 1.54 -13.91
C GLY A 158 -20.66 2.82 -14.72
N GLU A 159 -20.02 3.95 -14.38
CA GLU A 159 -20.09 5.14 -15.22
C GLU A 159 -19.28 4.98 -16.51
N SER A 160 -19.65 5.76 -17.53
CA SER A 160 -18.93 5.78 -18.80
C SER A 160 -17.50 6.28 -18.62
N CYS A 161 -16.58 5.65 -19.35
CA CYS A 161 -15.18 6.04 -19.40
C CYS A 161 -14.67 5.99 -20.84
N GLY A 162 -13.59 6.72 -21.13
CA GLY A 162 -12.96 6.77 -22.45
C GLY A 162 -13.74 7.59 -23.49
N ASP A 163 -13.01 8.11 -24.49
CA ASP A 163 -13.60 8.95 -25.54
C ASP A 163 -14.48 8.14 -26.51
N CYS A 164 -14.20 6.84 -26.64
CA CYS A 164 -14.85 5.94 -27.57
C CYS A 164 -15.67 4.85 -26.89
N GLY A 165 -16.37 5.27 -25.84
CA GLY A 165 -17.18 4.41 -25.00
C GLY A 165 -16.31 3.61 -24.02
N GLY A 166 -17.00 2.82 -23.19
CA GLY A 166 -16.42 2.06 -22.11
C GLY A 166 -17.17 2.30 -20.80
N SER A 167 -16.85 1.50 -19.78
CA SER A 167 -17.36 1.68 -18.43
C SER A 167 -16.26 1.45 -17.41
N TRP A 168 -16.25 2.23 -16.33
CA TRP A 168 -15.37 1.99 -15.20
C TRP A 168 -15.74 0.66 -14.55
N SER A 169 -14.76 -0.23 -14.39
CA SER A 169 -14.88 -1.48 -13.65
C SER A 169 -13.82 -1.53 -12.56
N CYS A 170 -14.13 -2.18 -11.45
CA CYS A 170 -13.14 -2.41 -10.40
C CYS A 170 -12.02 -3.31 -10.92
N GLY A 171 -10.78 -2.92 -10.62
CA GLY A 171 -9.57 -3.71 -10.83
C GLY A 171 -9.23 -4.56 -9.60
N ASP A 172 -8.23 -5.42 -9.74
CA ASP A 172 -7.84 -6.37 -8.68
C ASP A 172 -7.17 -5.68 -7.47
N GLN A 173 -6.67 -4.46 -7.66
CA GLN A 173 -6.00 -3.68 -6.60
C GLN A 173 -6.94 -2.72 -5.88
N GLY A 174 -8.26 -2.81 -6.14
CA GLY A 174 -9.26 -1.90 -5.58
C GLY A 174 -9.25 -0.51 -6.22
N ASP A 175 -8.65 -0.37 -7.40
CA ASP A 175 -8.73 0.77 -8.30
C ASP A 175 -9.86 0.61 -9.34
N VAL A 176 -10.05 1.59 -10.22
CA VAL A 176 -10.94 1.47 -11.37
C VAL A 176 -10.15 1.45 -12.68
N VAL A 177 -10.51 0.53 -13.55
CA VAL A 177 -9.99 0.39 -14.90
C VAL A 177 -11.10 0.63 -15.91
N CYS A 178 -10.78 1.33 -17.00
CA CYS A 178 -11.74 1.58 -18.06
C CYS A 178 -11.82 0.35 -18.98
N VAL A 179 -12.95 -0.37 -18.95
CA VAL A 179 -13.16 -1.57 -19.76
C VAL A 179 -14.09 -1.31 -20.93
N GLY A 180 -13.87 -2.01 -22.04
CA GLY A 180 -14.68 -1.87 -23.25
C GLY A 180 -14.44 -0.58 -24.04
N ALA A 181 -13.49 0.26 -23.62
CA ALA A 181 -13.09 1.42 -24.38
C ALA A 181 -12.29 1.05 -25.61
N SER A 182 -12.73 1.55 -26.76
CA SER A 182 -11.94 1.51 -27.99
C SER A 182 -11.00 2.71 -28.04
N ARG A 183 -9.89 2.60 -28.78
CA ARG A 183 -9.10 3.78 -29.12
C ARG A 183 -9.79 4.54 -30.25
N ALA A 184 -9.72 5.87 -30.20
CA ALA A 184 -10.07 6.68 -31.35
C ALA A 184 -9.25 6.25 -32.58
N ASN A 185 -9.90 6.23 -33.74
CA ASN A 185 -9.27 5.96 -35.01
C ASN A 185 -8.40 7.14 -35.46
N GLY A 186 -7.67 6.99 -36.57
CA GLY A 186 -6.78 8.05 -37.09
C GLY A 186 -7.48 9.37 -37.46
N CYS A 187 -8.82 9.39 -37.51
CA CYS A 187 -9.64 10.57 -37.72
C CYS A 187 -10.29 11.12 -36.44
N GLY A 188 -9.95 10.56 -35.27
CA GLY A 188 -10.54 10.95 -33.98
C GLY A 188 -11.93 10.36 -33.69
N GLY A 189 -12.50 9.58 -34.62
CA GLY A 189 -13.79 8.91 -34.42
C GLY A 189 -13.64 7.54 -33.75
N CYS A 190 -14.76 6.94 -33.34
CA CYS A 190 -14.75 5.68 -32.58
C CYS A 190 -15.06 4.43 -33.40
N GLY A 191 -15.47 4.60 -34.65
CA GLY A 191 -15.69 3.49 -35.57
C GLY A 191 -14.40 2.99 -36.20
N ALA A 192 -14.39 1.74 -36.63
CA ALA A 192 -13.34 1.25 -37.54
C ALA A 192 -13.39 2.04 -38.85
N LEU A 193 -12.23 2.49 -39.34
CA LEU A 193 -12.14 3.13 -40.65
C LEU A 193 -12.01 2.06 -41.74
N PRO A 194 -12.69 2.22 -42.89
CA PRO A 194 -12.50 1.34 -44.05
C PRO A 194 -11.08 1.43 -44.64
N GLY A 195 -10.36 2.53 -44.37
CA GLY A 195 -8.96 2.71 -44.73
C GLY A 195 -8.27 3.74 -43.82
N ALA A 196 -6.95 3.63 -43.66
CA ALA A 196 -6.18 4.56 -42.84
C ALA A 196 -6.08 5.94 -43.52
N PRO A 197 -6.19 7.07 -42.79
CA PRO A 197 -6.01 8.39 -43.39
C PRO A 197 -4.62 8.52 -44.05
N GLY A 198 -4.58 9.10 -45.25
CA GLY A 198 -3.36 9.25 -46.06
C GLY A 198 -2.96 8.03 -46.87
N ARG A 199 -3.56 6.85 -46.66
CA ARG A 199 -3.39 5.69 -47.57
C ARG A 199 -4.06 5.97 -48.91
N LEU A 200 -3.46 5.49 -50.00
CA LEU A 200 -4.11 5.45 -51.30
C LEU A 200 -5.36 4.55 -51.27
N CYS A 201 -6.37 4.91 -52.07
CA CYS A 201 -7.57 4.13 -52.26
C CYS A 201 -7.27 2.87 -53.10
N ASP A 202 -7.75 1.71 -52.66
CA ASP A 202 -7.64 0.48 -53.44
C ASP A 202 -8.44 0.60 -54.74
N GLY A 203 -7.80 0.29 -55.88
CA GLY A 203 -8.43 0.35 -57.20
C GLY A 203 -8.57 1.76 -57.79
N ALA A 204 -7.93 2.77 -57.22
CA ALA A 204 -7.85 4.08 -57.84
C ALA A 204 -6.75 4.11 -58.92
N GLU A 205 -7.15 4.41 -60.16
CA GLU A 205 -6.26 4.67 -61.30
C GLU A 205 -5.45 5.99 -61.12
N SER A 206 -5.77 6.77 -60.07
CA SER A 206 -5.20 8.07 -59.73
C SER A 206 -4.81 8.14 -58.25
N GLU A 207 -3.96 9.11 -57.87
CA GLU A 207 -3.43 9.36 -56.51
C GLU A 207 -4.51 9.80 -55.48
N ALA A 208 -5.66 9.14 -55.45
CA ALA A 208 -6.70 9.38 -54.47
C ALA A 208 -6.28 8.75 -53.13
N ALA A 209 -6.31 9.53 -52.05
CA ALA A 209 -6.00 9.09 -50.69
C ALA A 209 -7.21 9.23 -49.77
N TRP A 210 -7.31 8.34 -48.78
CA TRP A 210 -8.29 8.43 -47.70
C TRP A 210 -8.07 9.72 -46.91
N VAL A 211 -9.14 10.51 -46.76
CA VAL A 211 -9.17 11.70 -45.91
C VAL A 211 -10.26 11.53 -44.86
N CYS A 212 -10.08 12.19 -43.72
CA CYS A 212 -11.09 12.19 -42.67
C CYS A 212 -12.31 13.00 -43.12
N GLY A 213 -13.49 12.38 -43.03
CA GLY A 213 -14.77 13.08 -43.17
C GLY A 213 -15.09 13.81 -41.87
N GLY A 214 -15.28 15.13 -41.95
CA GLY A 214 -15.72 15.96 -40.82
C GLY A 214 -17.22 15.84 -40.55
#